data_AF-A0A1M5L5L2-F1
#
_entry.id   AF-A0A1M5L5L2-F1
#
_cell.length_a   1.000
_cell.length_b   1.000
_cell.length_c   1.000
_cell.angle_alpha   90.00
_cell.angle_beta   90.00
_cell.angle_gamma   90.00
#
_symmetry.space_group_name_H-M   'P 1'
#
loop_
_entity.id
_entity.type
_entity.pdbx_description
1 polymer ?
#
loop_
_entity_poly.entity_id
_entity_poly.type
_entity_poly.pdbx_seq_one_letter_code
_entity_poly.pdbx_strand_id
1 'polypeptide(L)'
;MAKKKYYDEHGNQIRSKPPKRIYQKWWVWLMVVVVVSVGIAVLGREENIEKPVSTGISKTEKEDKETNAADPEEEGMSEELTYTYEDFKGTYALFEGEPYNSPIGLDIRVIGDDSYRSFNLWDVGMASTILDKTIEENILTLHSESETEQFELRYEGDKKIMHSITNGQSFYSMSSQDLQTHYNQSEIDYARIILTINGEPSLDQWLVWEDPVVKINHSSADDPVFQIADDIVYPDDVTHLSSTIMDSNYISYTANGDGYITIYPNPSHSRAKQSEEENRQLAQEVLDNAYTIYVEPFDPYTVADFIGRVEFVYE
;
A
#
# COMPACT_ATOMS: atom_id res chain seq x y z
N MET A 1 39.04 -24.81 2.34
CA MET A 1 38.58 -23.70 1.48
C MET A 1 37.56 -22.89 2.25
N ALA A 2 37.82 -21.60 2.51
CA ALA A 2 36.90 -20.75 3.27
C ALA A 2 35.67 -20.39 2.40
N LYS A 3 34.46 -20.71 2.86
CA LYS A 3 33.22 -20.33 2.19
C LYS A 3 33.04 -18.81 2.31
N LYS A 4 32.95 -18.10 1.18
CA LYS A 4 32.63 -16.67 1.16
C LYS A 4 31.23 -16.47 1.76
N LYS A 5 31.13 -15.61 2.77
CA LYS A 5 29.86 -15.16 3.35
C LYS A 5 29.37 -13.97 2.55
N TYR A 6 28.10 -13.96 2.19
CA TYR A 6 27.43 -12.82 1.58
C TYR A 6 26.50 -12.19 2.62
N TYR A 7 26.30 -10.89 2.54
CA TYR A 7 25.42 -10.15 3.44
C TYR A 7 24.45 -9.31 2.60
N ASP A 8 23.21 -9.16 3.07
CA ASP A 8 22.23 -8.25 2.48
C ASP A 8 22.46 -6.80 2.93
N GLU A 9 21.60 -5.89 2.48
CA GLU A 9 21.64 -4.46 2.82
C GLU A 9 21.31 -4.14 4.28
N HIS A 10 20.81 -5.11 5.03
CA HIS A 10 20.48 -5.03 6.46
C HIS A 10 21.48 -5.79 7.35
N GLY A 11 22.55 -6.36 6.77
CA GLY A 11 23.62 -7.03 7.50
C GLY A 11 23.36 -8.52 7.82
N ASN A 12 22.32 -9.13 7.27
CA ASN A 12 22.03 -10.55 7.48
C ASN A 12 22.86 -11.43 6.56
N GLN A 13 23.32 -12.59 7.06
CA GLN A 13 24.17 -13.50 6.29
C GLN A 13 23.34 -14.33 5.29
N ILE A 14 23.47 -14.03 4.00
CA ILE A 14 22.76 -14.71 2.90
C ILE A 14 23.64 -15.78 2.23
N ARG A 15 22.99 -16.86 1.74
CA ARG A 15 23.67 -18.04 1.17
C ARG A 15 24.20 -17.83 -0.24
N SER A 16 23.73 -16.81 -0.96
CA SER A 16 24.12 -16.49 -2.33
C SER A 16 24.17 -14.98 -2.56
N LYS A 17 24.89 -14.55 -3.60
CA LYS A 17 25.01 -13.13 -3.96
C LYS A 17 23.66 -12.65 -4.53
N PRO A 18 23.12 -11.50 -4.08
CA PRO A 18 21.84 -11.00 -4.58
C PRO A 18 21.93 -10.72 -6.09
N PRO A 19 20.87 -11.04 -6.87
CA PRO A 19 20.86 -10.82 -8.30
C PRO A 19 21.00 -9.32 -8.58
N LYS A 20 21.89 -8.97 -9.53
CA LYS A 20 22.06 -7.56 -9.91
C LYS A 20 20.78 -7.06 -10.56
N ARG A 21 20.15 -6.07 -9.93
CA ARG A 21 18.95 -5.40 -10.42
C ARG A 21 19.19 -4.84 -11.83
N ILE A 22 18.37 -5.27 -12.80
CA ILE A 22 18.60 -5.13 -14.25
C ILE A 22 18.61 -3.65 -14.70
N TYR A 23 17.90 -2.77 -13.97
CA TYR A 23 17.81 -1.33 -14.24
C TYR A 23 19.12 -0.55 -14.04
N GLN A 24 20.14 -1.13 -13.39
CA GLN A 24 21.47 -0.51 -13.30
C GLN A 24 22.29 -0.65 -14.59
N LYS A 25 21.82 -1.41 -15.59
CA LYS A 25 22.51 -1.51 -16.88
C LYS A 25 22.21 -0.29 -17.73
N TRP A 26 23.25 0.42 -18.15
CA TRP A 26 23.18 1.64 -18.96
C TRP A 26 22.34 1.50 -20.25
N TRP A 27 22.18 0.28 -20.81
CA TRP A 27 21.29 0.06 -21.95
C TRP A 27 19.82 0.38 -21.64
N VAL A 28 19.38 0.26 -20.38
CA VAL A 28 17.96 0.41 -19.99
C VAL A 28 17.55 1.86 -20.14
N TRP A 29 18.44 2.77 -19.76
CA TRP A 29 18.29 4.21 -20.02
C TRP A 29 18.28 4.57 -21.51
N LEU A 30 19.03 3.83 -22.33
CA LEU A 30 19.05 4.03 -23.79
C LEU A 30 17.69 3.71 -24.44
N MET A 31 16.96 2.71 -23.93
CA MET A 31 15.61 2.38 -24.42
C MET A 31 14.58 3.44 -24.01
N VAL A 32 14.66 3.98 -22.79
CA VAL A 32 13.76 5.05 -22.32
C VAL A 32 13.89 6.31 -23.18
N VAL A 33 15.12 6.70 -23.55
CA VAL A 33 15.37 7.87 -24.42
C VAL A 33 14.78 7.67 -25.82
N VAL A 34 14.85 6.45 -26.37
CA VAL A 34 14.28 6.15 -27.69
C VAL A 34 12.75 6.26 -27.67
N VAL A 35 12.09 5.74 -26.63
CA VAL A 35 10.62 5.83 -26.50
C VAL A 35 10.15 7.27 -26.35
N VAL A 36 10.85 8.09 -25.56
CA VAL A 36 10.53 9.52 -25.39
C VAL A 36 10.74 10.31 -26.70
N SER A 37 11.77 9.98 -27.47
CA SER A 37 12.03 10.66 -28.76
C SER A 37 10.99 10.37 -29.84
N VAL A 38 10.39 9.16 -29.83
CA VAL A 38 9.30 8.79 -30.76
C VAL A 38 7.98 9.45 -30.35
N GLY A 39 7.72 9.61 -29.04
CA GLY A 39 6.52 10.28 -28.53
C GLY A 39 6.43 11.76 -28.90
N ILE A 40 7.56 12.47 -28.91
CA ILE A 40 7.61 13.91 -29.25
C ILE A 40 7.36 14.16 -30.75
N ALA A 41 7.70 13.20 -31.63
CA ALA A 41 7.47 13.34 -33.07
C ALA A 41 6.00 13.16 -33.50
N VAL A 42 5.15 12.54 -32.65
CA VAL A 42 3.74 12.25 -32.98
C VAL A 42 2.78 13.37 -32.53
N LEU A 43 3.19 14.25 -31.62
CA LEU A 43 2.34 15.31 -31.06
C LEU A 43 2.66 16.74 -31.53
N GLY A 44 3.65 16.92 -32.41
CA GLY A 44 4.04 18.22 -32.95
C GLY A 44 3.28 18.62 -34.21
N ARG A 45 1.99 18.99 -34.11
CA ARG A 45 1.31 19.77 -35.16
C ARG A 45 0.44 20.87 -34.53
N GLU A 46 1.02 22.07 -34.54
CA GLU A 46 0.48 23.44 -34.41
C GLU A 46 -0.92 23.67 -33.80
N GLU A 47 -1.00 24.59 -32.82
CA GLU A 47 -1.62 25.90 -33.08
C GLU A 47 -1.12 26.97 -32.10
N ASN A 48 -0.80 28.14 -32.67
CA ASN A 48 -0.47 29.39 -31.99
C ASN A 48 -1.69 29.92 -31.22
N ILE A 49 -1.51 30.57 -30.06
CA ILE A 49 -2.25 31.78 -29.66
C ILE A 49 -1.43 32.56 -28.62
N GLU A 50 -1.47 33.88 -28.81
CA GLU A 50 -0.68 34.95 -28.22
C GLU A 50 -0.98 35.21 -26.73
N LYS A 51 0.01 35.81 -26.04
CA LYS A 51 -0.14 36.47 -24.74
C LYS A 51 -1.05 37.71 -24.86
N PRO A 52 -1.62 38.16 -23.74
CA PRO A 52 -1.12 39.45 -23.26
C PRO A 52 -0.87 39.55 -21.75
N VAL A 53 -0.09 40.57 -21.46
CA VAL A 53 0.45 41.06 -20.20
C VAL A 53 -0.55 41.98 -19.48
N SER A 54 -0.32 42.18 -18.18
CA SER A 54 -0.41 43.45 -17.42
C SER A 54 -1.49 43.62 -16.31
N THR A 55 -0.97 43.70 -15.08
CA THR A 55 -1.11 44.83 -14.11
C THR A 55 -2.39 44.96 -13.26
N GLY A 56 -2.24 44.65 -11.96
CA GLY A 56 -2.20 45.66 -10.89
C GLY A 56 -3.49 46.16 -10.20
N ILE A 57 -3.45 46.06 -8.85
CA ILE A 57 -3.92 47.02 -7.82
C ILE A 57 -5.43 47.01 -7.44
N SER A 58 -5.77 46.58 -6.21
CA SER A 58 -6.03 47.47 -5.03
C SER A 58 -6.71 46.74 -3.85
N LYS A 59 -6.28 47.15 -2.65
CA LYS A 59 -6.90 46.96 -1.32
C LYS A 59 -8.29 47.61 -1.24
N THR A 60 -9.14 47.14 -0.32
CA THR A 60 -9.89 48.00 0.62
C THR A 60 -10.34 47.18 1.84
N GLU A 61 -9.92 47.63 3.04
CA GLU A 61 -10.43 47.29 4.37
C GLU A 61 -11.89 47.74 4.55
N LYS A 62 -12.65 47.02 5.38
CA LYS A 62 -13.62 47.65 6.29
C LYS A 62 -13.63 46.94 7.64
N GLU A 63 -13.21 47.74 8.62
CA GLU A 63 -13.36 47.62 10.06
C GLU A 63 -14.83 47.91 10.43
N ASP A 64 -15.42 47.15 11.37
CA ASP A 64 -16.52 47.62 12.21
C ASP A 64 -16.35 47.00 13.61
N LYS A 65 -16.20 47.89 14.61
CA LYS A 65 -16.14 47.62 16.04
C LYS A 65 -17.53 47.77 16.64
N GLU A 66 -17.91 46.90 17.57
CA GLU A 66 -18.75 47.29 18.71
C GLU A 66 -18.45 46.44 19.95
N THR A 67 -18.60 47.06 21.12
CA THR A 67 -17.87 46.79 22.38
C THR A 67 -18.83 46.39 23.51
N ASN A 68 -18.26 45.73 24.54
CA ASN A 68 -18.74 45.47 25.93
C ASN A 68 -19.41 44.10 26.15
N ALA A 69 -19.18 43.35 27.23
CA ALA A 69 -18.78 43.70 28.60
C ALA A 69 -18.09 42.50 29.30
N ALA A 70 -17.37 42.80 30.38
CA ALA A 70 -16.42 41.95 31.10
C ALA A 70 -17.01 41.02 32.19
N ASP A 71 -16.42 39.82 32.27
CA ASP A 71 -15.92 39.01 33.43
C ASP A 71 -16.84 38.54 34.60
N PRO A 72 -16.51 37.42 35.30
CA PRO A 72 -15.17 37.07 35.82
C PRO A 72 -14.63 35.65 35.53
N GLU A 73 -13.35 35.60 35.12
CA GLU A 73 -12.21 34.87 35.70
C GLU A 73 -12.51 33.52 36.38
N GLU A 74 -12.31 32.43 35.63
CA GLU A 74 -11.76 31.19 36.19
C GLU A 74 -10.31 31.07 35.69
N GLU A 75 -9.36 31.49 36.53
CA GLU A 75 -7.93 31.17 36.37
C GLU A 75 -7.71 29.67 36.63
N GLY A 76 -8.00 28.86 35.62
CA GLY A 76 -7.30 27.60 35.44
C GLY A 76 -5.98 27.91 34.75
N MET A 77 -4.85 27.78 35.46
CA MET A 77 -3.54 27.73 34.82
C MET A 77 -3.55 26.57 33.81
N SER A 78 -3.87 26.86 32.54
CA SER A 78 -3.50 26.01 31.43
C SER A 78 -1.99 26.12 31.33
N GLU A 79 -1.28 25.06 31.73
CA GLU A 79 0.08 24.88 31.23
C GLU A 79 -0.01 25.01 29.71
N GLU A 80 0.66 26.03 29.16
CA GLU A 80 0.70 26.30 27.73
C GLU A 80 1.42 25.09 27.11
N LEU A 81 0.65 24.07 26.71
CA LEU A 81 1.17 22.86 26.12
C LEU A 81 1.81 23.25 24.79
N THR A 82 3.14 23.37 24.81
CA THR A 82 3.91 23.61 23.60
C THR A 82 4.02 22.29 22.85
N TYR A 83 3.20 22.12 21.81
CA TYR A 83 3.30 20.97 20.93
C TYR A 83 4.54 21.05 20.05
N THR A 84 5.12 19.90 19.79
CA THR A 84 6.25 19.72 18.89
C THR A 84 5.84 18.85 17.71
N TYR A 85 6.66 18.82 16.66
CA TYR A 85 6.36 17.97 15.50
C TYR A 85 6.32 16.48 15.84
N GLU A 86 7.11 16.05 16.84
CA GLU A 86 7.07 14.67 17.33
C GLU A 86 5.68 14.31 17.87
N ASP A 87 4.96 15.27 18.45
CA ASP A 87 3.61 15.03 18.97
C ASP A 87 2.60 14.78 17.87
N PHE A 88 2.87 15.13 16.61
CA PHE A 88 1.98 14.83 15.48
C PHE A 88 2.37 13.55 14.74
N LYS A 89 3.58 13.02 14.95
CA LYS A 89 4.01 11.80 14.28
C LYS A 89 3.17 10.60 14.68
N GLY A 90 3.14 9.65 13.77
CA GLY A 90 2.46 8.37 13.93
C GLY A 90 1.44 8.12 12.84
N THR A 91 0.61 7.13 13.10
CA THR A 91 -0.42 6.67 12.20
C THR A 91 -1.77 6.99 12.78
N TYR A 92 -2.65 7.44 11.90
CA TYR A 92 -4.02 7.73 12.21
C TYR A 92 -4.92 7.05 11.18
N ALA A 93 -5.96 6.38 11.66
CA ALA A 93 -6.93 5.71 10.82
C ALA A 93 -8.29 6.39 10.94
N LEU A 94 -8.99 6.47 9.81
CA LEU A 94 -10.42 6.73 9.80
C LEU A 94 -11.16 5.44 10.16
N PHE A 95 -12.32 5.54 10.81
CA PHE A 95 -13.19 4.41 11.11
C PHE A 95 -14.55 4.61 10.45
N GLU A 96 -15.19 3.53 10.00
CA GLU A 96 -16.52 3.59 9.39
C GLU A 96 -17.63 3.93 10.40
N GLY A 97 -17.36 3.72 11.69
CA GLY A 97 -18.31 3.89 12.78
C GLY A 97 -17.63 4.32 14.08
N GLU A 98 -17.98 3.65 15.19
CA GLU A 98 -17.37 3.90 16.48
C GLU A 98 -15.85 3.61 16.43
N PRO A 99 -14.98 4.58 16.75
CA PRO A 99 -13.53 4.42 16.67
C PRO A 99 -13.04 3.23 17.50
N TYR A 100 -12.12 2.44 16.93
CA TYR A 100 -11.56 1.21 17.51
C TYR A 100 -12.54 0.03 17.66
N ASN A 101 -13.84 0.26 17.50
CA ASN A 101 -14.89 -0.77 17.61
C ASN A 101 -15.57 -1.08 16.27
N SER A 102 -15.10 -0.47 15.18
CA SER A 102 -15.61 -0.63 13.82
C SER A 102 -14.46 -0.95 12.85
N PRO A 103 -14.77 -1.42 11.63
CA PRO A 103 -13.75 -1.53 10.58
C PRO A 103 -13.04 -0.19 10.32
N ILE A 104 -11.77 -0.30 9.93
CA ILE A 104 -10.99 0.83 9.45
C ILE A 104 -11.62 1.30 8.13
N GLY A 105 -11.87 2.60 8.04
CA GLY A 105 -12.38 3.23 6.83
C GLY A 105 -11.30 3.39 5.76
N LEU A 106 -11.68 3.96 4.64
CA LEU A 106 -10.84 4.03 3.44
C LEU A 106 -9.64 5.01 3.51
N ASP A 107 -9.33 5.63 4.65
CA ASP A 107 -8.27 6.63 4.76
C ASP A 107 -7.39 6.36 6.00
N ILE A 108 -6.10 6.09 5.74
CA ILE A 108 -5.04 6.00 6.74
C ILE A 108 -4.02 7.11 6.47
N ARG A 109 -3.67 7.89 7.49
CA ARG A 109 -2.65 8.93 7.43
C ARG A 109 -1.42 8.55 8.24
N VAL A 110 -0.25 8.73 7.65
CA VAL A 110 1.04 8.51 8.30
C VAL A 110 1.87 9.79 8.23
N ILE A 111 2.18 10.35 9.40
CA ILE A 111 3.10 11.48 9.56
C ILE A 111 4.44 10.94 10.03
N GLY A 112 5.42 10.95 9.13
CA GLY A 112 6.80 10.54 9.38
C GLY A 112 7.74 11.72 9.66
N ASP A 113 9.04 11.49 9.56
CA ASP A 113 10.05 12.54 9.79
C ASP A 113 9.96 13.66 8.75
N ASP A 114 9.99 13.26 7.48
CA ASP A 114 10.09 14.17 6.31
C ASP A 114 8.99 13.92 5.27
N SER A 115 8.05 13.00 5.56
CA SER A 115 6.99 12.63 4.63
C SER A 115 5.64 12.59 5.32
N TYR A 116 4.64 12.99 4.57
CA TYR A 116 3.24 12.84 4.91
C TYR A 116 2.58 11.93 3.87
N ARG A 117 1.95 10.84 4.31
CA ARG A 117 1.29 9.88 3.42
C ARG A 117 -0.18 9.78 3.78
N SER A 118 -1.04 10.00 2.78
CA SER A 118 -2.45 9.64 2.80
C SER A 118 -2.63 8.36 1.99
N PHE A 119 -3.30 7.39 2.57
CA PHE A 119 -3.68 6.15 1.91
C PHE A 119 -5.19 6.17 1.78
N ASN A 120 -5.69 6.82 0.73
CA ASN A 120 -7.11 6.84 0.39
C ASN A 120 -7.37 6.02 -0.89
N LEU A 121 -8.51 5.32 -0.95
CA LEU A 121 -8.94 4.57 -2.13
C LEU A 121 -8.98 5.43 -3.41
N TRP A 122 -9.23 6.74 -3.27
CA TRP A 122 -9.48 7.68 -4.37
C TRP A 122 -8.44 8.79 -4.54
N ASP A 123 -7.48 8.89 -3.63
CA ASP A 123 -6.51 9.99 -3.67
C ASP A 123 -5.22 9.55 -4.36
N VAL A 124 -4.97 10.15 -5.53
CA VAL A 124 -3.84 9.85 -6.41
C VAL A 124 -2.54 10.49 -5.87
N GLY A 125 -2.63 11.28 -4.79
CA GLY A 125 -1.51 11.93 -4.10
C GLY A 125 -0.83 11.05 -3.04
N MET A 126 -0.15 9.99 -3.46
CA MET A 126 0.66 9.16 -2.55
C MET A 126 1.92 9.91 -2.12
N ALA A 127 2.14 10.00 -0.81
CA ALA A 127 3.37 10.47 -0.17
C ALA A 127 3.85 11.87 -0.65
N SER A 128 3.27 12.89 -0.04
CA SER A 128 3.79 14.26 -0.13
C SER A 128 5.09 14.38 0.66
N THR A 129 6.15 14.83 -0.01
CA THR A 129 7.36 15.28 0.69
C THR A 129 7.03 16.56 1.43
N ILE A 130 7.34 16.61 2.73
CA ILE A 130 7.09 17.80 3.54
C ILE A 130 8.16 18.83 3.19
N LEU A 131 7.76 19.90 2.51
CA LEU A 131 8.67 20.98 2.12
C LEU A 131 8.89 21.95 3.28
N ASP A 132 7.82 22.24 4.01
CA ASP A 132 7.82 23.11 5.18
C ASP A 132 6.74 22.66 6.17
N LYS A 133 6.96 22.98 7.44
CA LYS A 133 6.01 22.67 8.53
C LYS A 133 6.02 23.77 9.58
N THR A 134 4.83 24.20 9.98
CA THR A 134 4.64 25.14 11.08
C THR A 134 3.70 24.55 12.12
N ILE A 135 3.96 24.87 13.39
CA ILE A 135 3.12 24.46 14.51
C ILE A 135 2.73 25.71 15.27
N GLU A 136 1.43 25.94 15.37
CA GLU A 136 0.83 27.01 16.16
C GLU A 136 -0.14 26.36 17.14
N GLU A 137 0.14 26.48 18.44
CA GLU A 137 -0.61 25.77 19.49
C GLU A 137 -0.67 24.26 19.20
N ASN A 138 -1.87 23.69 19.03
CA ASN A 138 -2.09 22.29 18.69
C ASN A 138 -2.38 22.06 17.20
N ILE A 139 -2.06 23.03 16.33
CA ILE A 139 -2.31 22.95 14.89
C ILE A 139 -0.99 22.78 14.15
N LEU A 140 -0.86 21.66 13.43
CA LEU A 140 0.20 21.41 12.46
C LEU A 140 -0.27 21.85 11.08
N THR A 141 0.48 22.76 10.45
CA THR A 141 0.34 23.05 9.02
C THR A 141 1.49 22.39 8.26
N LEU A 142 1.16 21.55 7.29
CA LEU A 142 2.09 20.90 6.38
C LEU A 142 1.99 21.53 5.00
N HIS A 143 3.13 21.93 4.44
CA HIS A 143 3.23 22.38 3.07
C HIS A 143 3.95 21.33 2.23
N SER A 144 3.29 20.85 1.17
CA SER A 144 3.87 19.96 0.17
C SER A 144 3.92 20.64 -1.20
N GLU A 145 4.45 19.94 -2.21
CA GLU A 145 4.47 20.45 -3.60
C GLU A 145 3.07 20.68 -4.17
N SER A 146 2.10 19.88 -3.76
CA SER A 146 0.74 19.86 -4.33
C SER A 146 -0.29 20.58 -3.45
N GLU A 147 -0.08 20.65 -2.13
CA GLU A 147 -1.13 21.07 -1.21
C GLU A 147 -0.60 21.64 0.11
N THR A 148 -1.52 22.26 0.85
CA THR A 148 -1.32 22.66 2.24
C THR A 148 -2.41 22.02 3.07
N GLU A 149 -2.01 21.23 4.05
CA GLU A 149 -2.93 20.55 4.95
C GLU A 149 -2.75 21.04 6.38
N GLN A 150 -3.86 21.12 7.11
CA GLN A 150 -3.87 21.54 8.50
C GLN A 150 -4.51 20.46 9.37
N PHE A 151 -3.83 20.14 10.45
CA PHE A 151 -4.27 19.14 11.41
C PHE A 151 -4.26 19.71 12.81
N GLU A 152 -5.38 19.59 13.50
CA GLU A 152 -5.49 19.87 14.92
C GLU A 152 -5.29 18.57 15.71
N LEU A 153 -4.35 18.57 16.65
CA LEU A 153 -4.16 17.47 17.57
C LEU A 153 -5.08 17.63 18.78
N ARG A 154 -5.87 16.60 19.05
CA ARG A 154 -6.81 16.52 20.16
C ARG A 154 -6.57 15.26 20.97
N TYR A 155 -7.00 15.30 22.23
CA TYR A 155 -6.94 14.15 23.14
C TYR A 155 -8.30 13.90 23.77
N GLU A 156 -8.75 12.66 23.73
CA GLU A 156 -9.92 12.18 24.47
C GLU A 156 -9.47 11.05 25.41
N GLY A 157 -9.14 11.42 26.65
CA GLY A 157 -8.49 10.50 27.58
C GLY A 157 -7.06 10.19 27.14
N ASP A 158 -6.76 8.90 26.93
CA ASP A 158 -5.49 8.41 26.40
C ASP A 158 -5.45 8.34 24.87
N LYS A 159 -6.57 8.64 24.21
CA LYS A 159 -6.69 8.56 22.75
C LYS A 159 -6.20 9.84 22.12
N LYS A 160 -5.21 9.69 21.25
CA LYS A 160 -4.67 10.75 20.39
C LYS A 160 -5.48 10.81 19.10
N ILE A 161 -6.07 11.97 18.81
CA ILE A 161 -6.96 12.19 17.67
C ILE A 161 -6.38 13.32 16.82
N MET A 162 -6.25 13.07 15.53
CA MET A 162 -5.85 14.07 14.56
C MET A 162 -7.07 14.50 13.76
N HIS A 163 -7.50 15.74 13.94
CA HIS A 163 -8.61 16.32 13.20
C HIS A 163 -8.07 17.12 12.02
N SER A 164 -8.37 16.70 10.80
CA SER A 164 -8.04 17.47 9.60
C SER A 164 -8.97 18.66 9.50
N ILE A 165 -8.41 19.86 9.61
CA ILE A 165 -9.16 21.12 9.46
C ILE A 165 -9.57 21.30 8.00
N THR A 166 -8.75 20.81 7.06
CA THR A 166 -8.97 20.95 5.63
C THR A 166 -10.22 20.20 5.15
N ASN A 167 -10.46 18.98 5.65
CA ASN A 167 -11.59 18.15 5.20
C ASN A 167 -12.62 17.81 6.30
N GLY A 168 -12.39 18.25 7.55
CA GLY A 168 -13.30 18.06 8.68
C GLY A 168 -13.34 16.62 9.23
N GLN A 169 -12.44 15.73 8.81
CA GLN A 169 -12.39 14.35 9.27
C GLN A 169 -11.53 14.20 10.52
N SER A 170 -11.90 13.26 11.39
CA SER A 170 -11.12 12.89 12.57
C SER A 170 -10.49 11.52 12.37
N PHE A 171 -9.18 11.48 12.52
CA PHE A 171 -8.36 10.28 12.42
C PHE A 171 -7.85 9.89 13.80
N TYR A 172 -7.83 8.61 14.09
CA TYR A 172 -7.57 8.09 15.42
C TYR A 172 -6.23 7.37 15.44
N SER A 173 -5.37 7.74 16.39
CA SER A 173 -4.02 7.21 16.45
C SER A 173 -4.03 5.70 16.70
N MET A 174 -3.19 4.97 15.95
CA MET A 174 -3.04 3.53 16.01
C MET A 174 -1.57 3.14 15.90
N SER A 175 -1.15 2.07 16.58
CA SER A 175 0.15 1.47 16.28
C SER A 175 0.07 0.65 14.99
N SER A 176 1.22 0.40 14.37
CA SER A 176 1.30 -0.50 13.20
C SER A 176 0.81 -1.91 13.52
N GLN A 177 0.98 -2.35 14.77
CA GLN A 177 0.49 -3.65 15.23
C GLN A 177 -1.04 -3.65 15.31
N ASP A 178 -1.64 -2.59 15.84
CA ASP A 178 -3.10 -2.47 16.02
C ASP A 178 -3.83 -2.46 14.68
N LEU A 179 -3.26 -1.84 13.64
CA LEU A 179 -3.83 -1.83 12.29
C LEU A 179 -4.15 -3.23 11.77
N GLN A 180 -3.24 -4.18 11.97
CA GLN A 180 -3.44 -5.56 11.52
C GLN A 180 -4.44 -6.32 12.38
N THR A 181 -4.67 -5.91 13.63
CA THR A 181 -5.66 -6.58 14.50
C THR A 181 -7.11 -6.40 14.03
N HIS A 182 -7.36 -5.44 13.13
CA HIS A 182 -8.66 -5.25 12.50
C HIS A 182 -8.92 -6.19 11.31
N TYR A 183 -7.90 -6.95 10.89
CA TYR A 183 -8.01 -7.92 9.80
C TYR A 183 -7.80 -9.35 10.33
N ASN A 184 -8.37 -10.33 9.65
CA ASN A 184 -8.11 -11.71 10.02
C ASN A 184 -6.72 -12.16 9.53
N GLN A 185 -6.15 -13.16 10.21
CA GLN A 185 -4.78 -13.61 9.92
C GLN A 185 -4.65 -14.15 8.48
N SER A 186 -5.68 -14.78 7.94
CA SER A 186 -5.66 -15.33 6.58
C SER A 186 -5.56 -14.23 5.53
N GLU A 187 -6.31 -13.13 5.65
CA GLU A 187 -6.23 -11.98 4.73
C GLU A 187 -4.86 -11.29 4.80
N ILE A 188 -4.28 -11.19 6.00
CA ILE A 188 -2.91 -10.71 6.20
C ILE A 188 -1.91 -11.59 5.43
N ASP A 189 -2.05 -12.91 5.55
CA ASP A 189 -1.15 -13.85 4.90
C ASP A 189 -1.34 -13.83 3.38
N TYR A 190 -2.57 -13.76 2.88
CA TYR A 190 -2.87 -13.64 1.44
C TYR A 190 -2.31 -12.35 0.85
N ALA A 191 -2.52 -11.22 1.51
CA ALA A 191 -1.98 -9.93 1.09
C ALA A 191 -0.45 -9.98 0.99
N ARG A 192 0.24 -10.48 2.03
CA ARG A 192 1.70 -10.62 2.03
C ARG A 192 2.21 -11.52 0.90
N ILE A 193 1.52 -12.62 0.62
CA ILE A 193 1.89 -13.54 -0.46
C ILE A 193 1.75 -12.87 -1.82
N ILE A 194 0.63 -12.19 -2.07
CA ILE A 194 0.38 -11.47 -3.33
C ILE A 194 1.42 -10.37 -3.52
N LEU A 195 1.69 -9.59 -2.48
CA LEU A 195 2.72 -8.53 -2.49
C LEU A 195 4.13 -9.09 -2.69
N THR A 196 4.47 -10.22 -2.08
CA THR A 196 5.78 -10.87 -2.25
C THR A 196 6.00 -11.29 -3.72
N ILE A 197 4.96 -11.82 -4.37
CA ILE A 197 5.06 -12.38 -5.72
C ILE A 197 4.97 -11.30 -6.79
N ASN A 198 4.03 -10.35 -6.64
CA ASN A 198 3.75 -9.34 -7.67
C ASN A 198 4.40 -7.98 -7.39
N GLY A 199 4.90 -7.78 -6.17
CA GLY A 199 5.30 -6.47 -5.68
C GLY A 199 4.10 -5.64 -5.19
N GLU A 200 4.41 -4.49 -4.61
CA GLU A 200 3.40 -3.47 -4.31
C GLU A 200 2.85 -2.89 -5.62
N PRO A 201 1.52 -2.90 -5.83
CA PRO A 201 0.96 -2.32 -7.02
C PRO A 201 1.21 -0.81 -7.12
N SER A 202 1.48 -0.34 -8.33
CA SER A 202 1.57 1.10 -8.58
C SER A 202 0.18 1.75 -8.56
N LEU A 203 0.16 3.07 -8.41
CA LEU A 203 -1.06 3.87 -8.53
C LEU A 203 -1.80 3.63 -9.85
N ASP A 204 -1.06 3.62 -10.96
CA ASP A 204 -1.63 3.39 -12.28
C ASP A 204 -2.30 2.01 -12.37
N GLN A 205 -1.79 1.01 -11.64
CA GLN A 205 -2.42 -0.30 -11.56
C GLN A 205 -3.72 -0.25 -10.75
N TRP A 206 -3.71 0.36 -9.56
CA TRP A 206 -4.92 0.52 -8.75
C TRP A 206 -6.03 1.29 -9.48
N LEU A 207 -5.68 2.31 -10.28
CA LEU A 207 -6.64 3.08 -11.07
C LEU A 207 -7.31 2.27 -12.19
N VAL A 208 -6.63 1.24 -12.70
CA VAL A 208 -7.15 0.38 -13.77
C VAL A 208 -7.97 -0.78 -13.21
N TRP A 209 -7.70 -1.19 -11.96
CA TRP A 209 -8.44 -2.25 -11.29
C TRP A 209 -9.72 -1.69 -10.65
N GLU A 210 -10.79 -1.62 -11.43
CA GLU A 210 -12.13 -1.39 -10.88
C GLU A 210 -12.54 -2.59 -10.00
N ASP A 211 -12.81 -2.33 -8.72
CA ASP A 211 -13.27 -3.30 -7.71
C ASP A 211 -12.44 -4.61 -7.68
N PRO A 212 -11.18 -4.56 -7.23
CA PRO A 212 -10.30 -5.70 -7.29
C PRO A 212 -10.73 -6.81 -6.32
N VAL A 213 -10.84 -8.03 -6.85
CA VAL A 213 -11.28 -9.19 -6.08
C VAL A 213 -10.15 -10.21 -5.99
N VAL A 214 -9.92 -10.76 -4.81
CA VAL A 214 -9.09 -11.94 -4.57
C VAL A 214 -10.01 -13.09 -4.21
N LYS A 215 -10.07 -14.10 -5.08
CA LYS A 215 -10.82 -15.34 -4.86
C LYS A 215 -9.92 -16.39 -4.22
N ILE A 216 -10.44 -17.04 -3.19
CA ILE A 216 -9.74 -18.05 -2.40
C ILE A 216 -10.50 -19.37 -2.53
N ASN A 217 -9.78 -20.41 -2.95
CA ASN A 217 -10.24 -21.79 -2.93
C ASN A 217 -9.22 -22.65 -2.18
N HIS A 218 -9.68 -23.77 -1.61
CA HIS A 218 -8.81 -24.72 -0.92
C HIS A 218 -8.95 -26.12 -1.51
N SER A 219 -7.81 -26.81 -1.65
CA SER A 219 -7.75 -28.26 -1.88
C SER A 219 -7.10 -28.90 -0.66
N SER A 220 -7.62 -30.03 -0.22
CA SER A 220 -7.03 -30.81 0.87
C SER A 220 -5.81 -31.58 0.35
N ALA A 221 -4.95 -32.03 1.25
CA ALA A 221 -4.02 -33.11 0.94
C ALA A 221 -4.79 -34.31 0.33
N ASP A 222 -4.14 -35.00 -0.61
CA ASP A 222 -4.71 -36.08 -1.42
C ASP A 222 -5.82 -35.66 -2.42
N ASP A 223 -6.20 -34.38 -2.51
CA ASP A 223 -7.03 -33.90 -3.61
C ASP A 223 -6.24 -33.86 -4.93
N PRO A 224 -6.89 -34.15 -6.07
CA PRO A 224 -6.20 -34.23 -7.35
C PRO A 224 -5.75 -32.86 -7.85
N VAL A 225 -4.51 -32.79 -8.36
CA VAL A 225 -3.95 -31.57 -8.96
C VAL A 225 -4.78 -31.12 -10.16
N PHE A 226 -5.26 -32.07 -10.97
CA PHE A 226 -6.25 -31.84 -12.02
C PHE A 226 -7.39 -32.85 -11.93
N GLN A 227 -8.63 -32.40 -12.11
CA GLN A 227 -9.82 -33.27 -12.06
C GLN A 227 -9.79 -34.44 -13.06
N ILE A 228 -9.04 -34.34 -14.15
CA ILE A 228 -8.94 -35.37 -15.19
C ILE A 228 -7.82 -36.39 -14.87
N ALA A 229 -6.88 -36.06 -13.99
CA ALA A 229 -5.78 -36.91 -13.54
C ALA A 229 -5.91 -37.14 -12.03
N ASP A 230 -6.89 -37.94 -11.64
CA ASP A 230 -7.33 -38.07 -10.24
C ASP A 230 -6.37 -38.83 -9.33
N ASP A 231 -5.33 -39.46 -9.89
CA ASP A 231 -4.33 -40.21 -9.15
C ASP A 231 -3.04 -39.41 -8.85
N ILE A 232 -2.89 -38.22 -9.44
CA ILE A 232 -1.80 -37.29 -9.12
C ILE A 232 -2.36 -36.21 -8.19
N VAL A 233 -1.97 -36.28 -6.93
CA VAL A 233 -2.59 -35.53 -5.84
C VAL A 233 -1.62 -34.58 -5.15
N TYR A 234 -2.16 -33.55 -4.52
CA TYR A 234 -1.36 -32.68 -3.67
C TYR A 234 -0.88 -33.41 -2.40
N PRO A 235 0.39 -33.25 -1.99
CA PRO A 235 0.92 -33.91 -0.80
C PRO A 235 0.46 -33.26 0.52
N ASP A 236 0.05 -32.00 0.47
CA ASP A 236 -0.34 -31.17 1.61
C ASP A 236 -1.55 -30.30 1.21
N ASP A 237 -2.21 -29.67 2.18
CA ASP A 237 -3.30 -28.73 1.92
C ASP A 237 -2.81 -27.54 1.07
N VAL A 238 -3.58 -27.17 0.04
CA VAL A 238 -3.25 -26.13 -0.92
C VAL A 238 -4.29 -25.02 -0.90
N THR A 239 -3.82 -23.78 -0.86
CA THR A 239 -4.63 -22.59 -1.08
C THR A 239 -4.40 -22.08 -2.51
N HIS A 240 -5.50 -21.82 -3.21
CA HIS A 240 -5.52 -21.26 -4.55
C HIS A 240 -6.03 -19.83 -4.48
N LEU A 241 -5.18 -18.87 -4.84
CA LEU A 241 -5.51 -17.47 -4.98
C LEU A 241 -5.65 -17.14 -6.46
N SER A 242 -6.78 -16.56 -6.85
CA SER A 242 -6.94 -15.94 -8.16
C SER A 242 -7.44 -14.53 -8.00
N SER A 243 -6.97 -13.61 -8.82
CA SER A 243 -7.36 -12.21 -8.68
C SER A 243 -7.44 -11.49 -10.01
N THR A 244 -8.29 -10.47 -10.05
CA THR A 244 -8.38 -9.52 -11.17
C THR A 244 -7.14 -8.62 -11.27
N ILE A 245 -6.28 -8.59 -10.25
CA ILE A 245 -5.11 -7.70 -10.17
C ILE A 245 -3.76 -8.37 -10.48
N MET A 246 -3.76 -9.66 -10.80
CA MET A 246 -2.53 -10.43 -10.99
C MET A 246 -2.30 -10.75 -12.47
N ASP A 247 -1.12 -10.43 -13.01
CA ASP A 247 -0.71 -10.78 -14.39
C ASP A 247 -0.69 -12.31 -14.60
N SER A 248 -0.36 -13.07 -13.55
CA SER A 248 -0.61 -14.51 -13.48
C SER A 248 -1.89 -14.76 -12.69
N ASN A 249 -2.97 -15.12 -13.37
CA ASN A 249 -4.31 -15.22 -12.78
C ASN A 249 -4.46 -16.21 -11.61
N TYR A 250 -3.44 -17.00 -11.26
CA TYR A 250 -3.52 -18.05 -10.23
C TYR A 250 -2.19 -18.27 -9.51
N ILE A 251 -2.20 -18.21 -8.17
CA ILE A 251 -1.16 -18.74 -7.27
C ILE A 251 -1.75 -19.94 -6.56
N SER A 252 -1.08 -21.08 -6.61
CA SER A 252 -1.42 -22.26 -5.79
C SER A 252 -0.27 -22.53 -4.84
N TYR A 253 -0.51 -22.59 -3.54
CA TYR A 253 0.56 -22.75 -2.56
C TYR A 253 0.15 -23.50 -1.30
N THR A 254 1.13 -24.06 -0.61
CA THR A 254 1.03 -24.59 0.75
C THR A 254 1.84 -23.73 1.69
N ALA A 255 1.30 -23.42 2.88
CA ALA A 255 2.01 -22.72 3.94
C ALA A 255 2.86 -23.70 4.77
N ASN A 256 4.14 -23.42 4.94
CA ASN A 256 5.06 -24.30 5.67
C ASN A 256 5.12 -24.01 7.18
N GLY A 257 4.47 -22.92 7.64
CA GLY A 257 4.42 -22.52 9.06
C GLY A 257 5.68 -21.83 9.60
N ASP A 258 6.69 -21.58 8.77
CA ASP A 258 7.98 -20.99 9.15
C ASP A 258 8.30 -19.69 8.39
N GLY A 259 7.27 -19.04 7.82
CA GLY A 259 7.40 -17.87 6.96
C GLY A 259 7.72 -18.19 5.49
N TYR A 260 7.81 -19.47 5.14
CA TYR A 260 7.94 -19.92 3.76
C TYR A 260 6.64 -20.53 3.25
N ILE A 261 6.45 -20.42 1.93
CA ILE A 261 5.40 -21.13 1.20
C ILE A 261 6.00 -21.98 0.09
N THR A 262 5.37 -23.09 -0.22
CA THR A 262 5.67 -23.92 -1.39
C THR A 262 4.67 -23.58 -2.49
N ILE A 263 5.15 -23.09 -3.63
CA ILE A 263 4.33 -22.69 -4.77
C ILE A 263 4.29 -23.82 -5.79
N TYR A 264 3.08 -24.13 -6.25
CA TYR A 264 2.79 -25.03 -7.37
C TYR A 264 2.59 -24.19 -8.63
N PRO A 265 3.50 -24.26 -9.61
CA PRO A 265 3.42 -23.43 -10.81
C PRO A 265 2.20 -23.81 -11.66
N ASN A 266 1.45 -22.80 -12.12
CA ASN A 266 0.36 -23.03 -13.07
C ASN A 266 0.95 -23.44 -14.44
N PRO A 267 0.57 -24.59 -15.02
CA PRO A 267 1.02 -24.92 -16.35
C PRO A 267 0.47 -23.93 -17.38
N SER A 268 1.27 -23.61 -18.40
CA SER A 268 0.84 -22.71 -19.46
C SER A 268 -0.47 -23.19 -20.11
N HIS A 269 -1.49 -22.33 -20.17
CA HIS A 269 -2.83 -22.60 -20.72
C HIS A 269 -2.83 -23.17 -22.16
N SER A 270 -1.73 -23.05 -22.91
CA SER A 270 -1.57 -23.63 -24.25
C SER A 270 -1.24 -25.14 -24.27
N ARG A 271 -0.98 -25.77 -23.11
CA ARG A 271 -0.67 -27.21 -23.00
C ARG A 271 -1.82 -28.08 -22.52
N ALA A 272 -2.88 -27.50 -21.96
CA ALA A 272 -4.00 -28.26 -21.42
C ALA A 272 -5.00 -28.67 -22.51
N LYS A 273 -4.61 -29.59 -23.42
CA LYS A 273 -5.44 -30.44 -24.33
C LYS A 273 -4.55 -31.64 -24.77
N GLN A 274 -4.94 -32.92 -24.81
CA GLN A 274 -6.25 -33.50 -25.18
C GLN A 274 -6.46 -34.95 -24.66
N SER A 275 -5.52 -35.53 -23.91
CA SER A 275 -5.59 -36.90 -23.36
C SER A 275 -5.36 -36.96 -21.84
N GLU A 276 -5.83 -38.03 -21.20
CA GLU A 276 -5.63 -38.27 -19.76
C GLU A 276 -4.14 -38.34 -19.40
N GLU A 277 -3.33 -39.01 -20.21
CA GLU A 277 -1.88 -39.17 -20.01
C GLU A 277 -1.12 -37.83 -20.07
N GLU A 278 -1.48 -36.93 -21.00
CA GLU A 278 -0.87 -35.59 -21.05
C GLU A 278 -1.21 -34.76 -19.80
N ASN A 279 -2.44 -34.89 -19.28
CA ASN A 279 -2.83 -34.21 -18.05
C ASN A 279 -2.12 -34.80 -16.82
N ARG A 280 -1.92 -36.13 -16.78
CA ARG A 280 -1.12 -36.78 -15.72
C ARG A 280 0.32 -36.30 -15.74
N GLN A 281 0.94 -36.21 -16.91
CA GLN A 281 2.30 -35.67 -17.05
C GLN A 281 2.38 -34.21 -16.62
N LEU A 282 1.38 -33.41 -16.98
CA LEU A 282 1.30 -32.01 -16.57
C LEU A 282 1.11 -31.87 -15.05
N ALA A 283 0.25 -32.69 -14.44
CA ALA A 283 0.04 -32.71 -12.99
C ALA A 283 1.35 -33.06 -12.26
N GLN A 284 2.07 -34.07 -12.77
CA GLN A 284 3.38 -34.42 -12.22
C GLN A 284 4.40 -33.30 -12.42
N GLU A 285 4.41 -32.61 -13.58
CA GLU A 285 5.27 -31.45 -13.83
C GLU A 285 5.03 -30.33 -12.81
N VAL A 286 3.77 -30.09 -12.40
CA VAL A 286 3.43 -29.11 -11.35
C VAL A 286 4.06 -29.49 -10.01
N LEU A 287 3.96 -30.75 -9.61
CA LEU A 287 4.54 -31.23 -8.35
C LEU A 287 6.08 -31.22 -8.39
N ASP A 288 6.67 -31.70 -9.49
CA ASP A 288 8.13 -31.81 -9.65
C ASP A 288 8.82 -30.44 -9.72
N ASN A 289 8.12 -29.41 -10.21
CA ASN A 289 8.62 -28.05 -10.30
C ASN A 289 8.09 -27.14 -9.18
N ALA A 290 7.46 -27.70 -8.15
CA ALA A 290 7.11 -26.93 -6.97
C ALA A 290 8.37 -26.31 -6.34
N TYR A 291 8.27 -25.06 -5.91
CA TYR A 291 9.41 -24.35 -5.35
C TYR A 291 9.01 -23.50 -4.16
N THR A 292 9.94 -23.36 -3.22
CA THR A 292 9.71 -22.64 -1.97
C THR A 292 10.21 -21.20 -2.06
N ILE A 293 9.42 -20.25 -1.57
CA ILE A 293 9.83 -18.86 -1.40
C ILE A 293 9.60 -18.39 0.05
N TYR A 294 10.36 -17.38 0.46
CA TYR A 294 10.12 -16.67 1.70
C TYR A 294 9.03 -15.62 1.47
N VAL A 295 8.06 -15.53 2.38
CA VAL A 295 7.03 -14.47 2.36
C VAL A 295 7.56 -13.27 3.13
N GLU A 296 7.66 -12.13 2.45
CA GLU A 296 8.10 -10.91 3.10
C GLU A 296 7.01 -10.42 4.07
N PRO A 297 7.38 -9.93 5.27
CA PRO A 297 6.40 -9.49 6.26
C PRO A 297 5.68 -8.19 5.86
N PHE A 298 6.30 -7.38 4.98
CA PHE A 298 5.93 -6.01 4.61
C PHE A 298 5.70 -5.07 5.81
N ASP A 299 5.71 -3.77 5.54
CA ASP A 299 5.28 -2.81 6.55
C ASP A 299 3.78 -3.02 6.82
N PRO A 300 3.33 -2.96 8.09
CA PRO A 300 1.94 -3.26 8.40
C PRO A 300 0.92 -2.39 7.66
N TYR A 301 1.31 -1.17 7.29
CA TYR A 301 0.53 -0.25 6.46
C TYR A 301 0.33 -0.76 5.04
N THR A 302 1.40 -1.22 4.38
CA THR A 302 1.31 -1.77 3.03
C THR A 302 0.31 -2.92 2.99
N VAL A 303 0.35 -3.79 4.00
CA VAL A 303 -0.59 -4.92 4.13
C VAL A 303 -2.01 -4.41 4.36
N ALA A 304 -2.21 -3.47 5.28
CA ALA A 304 -3.53 -2.91 5.59
C ALA A 304 -4.16 -2.16 4.40
N ASP A 305 -3.38 -1.36 3.68
CA ASP A 305 -3.83 -0.63 2.47
C ASP A 305 -4.21 -1.61 1.36
N PHE A 306 -3.42 -2.66 1.14
CA PHE A 306 -3.78 -3.71 0.19
C PHE A 306 -5.10 -4.38 0.55
N ILE A 307 -5.27 -4.81 1.81
CA ILE A 307 -6.51 -5.46 2.28
C ILE A 307 -7.71 -4.52 2.14
N GLY A 308 -7.56 -3.26 2.53
CA GLY A 308 -8.64 -2.27 2.43
C GLY A 308 -9.06 -1.94 0.99
N ARG A 309 -8.24 -2.26 -0.01
CA ARG A 309 -8.53 -2.04 -1.43
C ARG A 309 -9.15 -3.22 -2.14
N VAL A 310 -9.02 -4.44 -1.61
CA VAL A 310 -9.46 -5.66 -2.29
C VAL A 310 -10.60 -6.35 -1.56
N GLU A 311 -11.51 -6.94 -2.31
CA GLU A 311 -12.52 -7.84 -1.75
C GLU A 311 -11.98 -9.28 -1.74
N PHE A 312 -11.97 -9.92 -0.56
CA PHE A 312 -11.65 -11.34 -0.44
C PHE A 312 -12.93 -12.19 -0.53
N VAL A 313 -13.00 -13.06 -1.53
CA VAL A 313 -14.15 -13.93 -1.81
C VAL A 313 -13.75 -15.39 -1.63
N TYR A 314 -14.35 -16.06 -0.66
CA TYR A 314 -14.12 -17.47 -0.36
C TYR A 314 -15.10 -18.35 -1.13
N GLU A 315 -14.58 -19.30 -1.91
CA GLU A 315 -15.32 -20.23 -2.77
C GLU A 315 -15.28 -21.67 -2.23
#